data_AF-A0A2M9P0X3-F1
#
_entry.id   AF-A0A2M9P0X3-F1
#
_cell.length_a   1.000
_cell.length_b   1.000
_cell.length_c   1.000
_cell.angle_alpha   90.00
_cell.angle_beta   90.00
_cell.angle_gamma   90.00
#
_symmetry.space_group_name_H-M   'P 1'
#
loop_
_entity.id
_entity.type
_entity.pdbx_description
1 polymer ?
#
loop_
_entity_poly.entity_id
_entity_poly.type
_entity_poly.pdbx_seq_one_letter_code
_entity_poly.pdbx_strand_id
1 'polypeptide(L)'
;MPSFSHFFDTLFSSSDVFIRAMLLTLELTVVSIIVGIVIGLLFALLKISNIKVLAWISDAYVFLVRGTPLIVQIFILYFGISNLFLLPDFWAASLALAFHNGAYISEILRGTIQSIDKGQMEAGRSLGMSNS
;
A
#
# COMPACT_ATOMS: atom_id res chain seq x y z
N MET A 1 -12.58 -25.43 -35.13
CA MET A 1 -12.59 -24.21 -34.29
C MET A 1 -13.40 -24.53 -33.05
N PRO A 2 -12.95 -24.17 -31.83
CA PRO A 2 -13.78 -24.36 -30.65
C PRO A 2 -15.12 -23.64 -30.86
N SER A 3 -16.21 -24.37 -30.68
CA SER A 3 -17.56 -23.82 -30.78
C SER A 3 -17.86 -22.95 -29.56
N PHE A 4 -18.88 -22.09 -29.68
CA PHE A 4 -19.36 -21.27 -28.57
C PHE A 4 -19.76 -22.12 -27.34
N SER A 5 -20.26 -23.35 -27.56
CA SER A 5 -20.55 -24.31 -26.49
C SER A 5 -19.28 -24.77 -25.75
N HIS A 6 -18.21 -25.10 -26.47
CA HIS A 6 -16.94 -25.51 -25.87
C HIS A 6 -16.34 -24.43 -24.96
N PHE A 7 -16.53 -23.15 -25.29
CA PHE A 7 -16.15 -22.04 -24.42
C PHE A 7 -16.89 -22.07 -23.09
N PHE A 8 -18.22 -22.18 -23.11
CA PHE A 8 -19.03 -22.21 -21.89
C PHE A 8 -18.76 -23.46 -21.06
N ASP A 9 -18.59 -24.61 -21.70
CA ASP A 9 -18.25 -25.86 -21.02
C ASP A 9 -16.90 -25.70 -20.28
N THR A 10 -15.90 -25.10 -20.93
CA THR A 10 -14.59 -24.83 -20.30
C THR A 10 -14.71 -23.82 -19.15
N LEU A 11 -15.51 -22.76 -19.33
CA LEU A 11 -15.73 -21.71 -18.34
C LEU A 11 -16.36 -22.27 -17.06
N PHE A 12 -17.46 -23.02 -17.19
CA PHE A 12 -18.16 -23.59 -16.05
C PHE A 12 -17.39 -24.74 -15.41
N SER A 13 -16.67 -25.54 -16.22
CA SER A 13 -15.79 -26.59 -15.68
C SER A 13 -14.59 -26.03 -14.91
N SER A 14 -14.14 -24.82 -15.23
CA SER A 14 -13.03 -24.14 -14.54
C SER A 14 -13.47 -23.21 -13.40
N SER A 15 -14.75 -23.23 -13.03
CA SER A 15 -15.33 -22.32 -12.02
C SER A 15 -14.63 -22.38 -10.66
N ASP A 16 -14.21 -23.56 -10.19
CA ASP A 16 -13.48 -23.71 -8.93
C ASP A 16 -12.14 -22.95 -8.94
N VAL A 17 -11.41 -22.97 -10.06
CA VAL A 17 -10.14 -22.25 -10.21
C VAL A 17 -10.37 -20.74 -10.13
N PHE A 18 -11.42 -20.22 -10.78
CA PHE A 18 -11.77 -18.81 -10.71
C PHE A 18 -12.17 -18.38 -9.30
N ILE A 19 -12.96 -19.20 -8.59
CA ILE A 19 -13.35 -18.91 -7.21
C ILE A 19 -12.13 -18.88 -6.30
N ARG A 20 -11.22 -19.86 -6.41
CA ARG A 20 -9.97 -19.86 -5.63
C ARG A 20 -9.09 -18.66 -5.93
N ALA A 21 -8.91 -18.30 -7.21
CA ALA A 21 -8.12 -17.14 -7.60
C ALA A 21 -8.75 -15.81 -7.13
N MET A 22 -10.08 -15.71 -7.16
CA MET A 22 -10.82 -14.58 -6.62
C MET A 22 -10.60 -14.44 -5.11
N LEU A 23 -10.76 -15.53 -4.36
CA LEU A 23 -10.53 -15.54 -2.91
C LEU A 23 -9.09 -15.15 -2.57
N LEU A 24 -8.11 -15.72 -3.27
CA LEU A 24 -6.69 -15.38 -3.09
C LEU A 24 -6.43 -13.88 -3.36
N THR A 25 -7.06 -13.32 -4.39
CA THR A 25 -6.96 -11.89 -4.71
C THR A 25 -7.52 -11.02 -3.59
N LEU A 26 -8.67 -11.41 -3.02
CA LEU A 26 -9.27 -10.72 -1.88
C LEU A 26 -8.38 -10.81 -0.65
N GLU A 27 -7.85 -12.00 -0.35
CA GLU A 27 -6.93 -12.22 0.77
C GLU A 27 -5.67 -11.36 0.65
N LEU A 28 -5.01 -11.39 -0.51
CA LEU A 28 -3.84 -10.53 -0.80
C LEU A 28 -4.19 -9.06 -0.62
N THR A 29 -5.32 -8.62 -1.17
CA THR A 29 -5.75 -7.22 -1.11
C THR A 29 -5.97 -6.77 0.34
N VAL A 30 -6.71 -7.56 1.13
CA VAL A 30 -7.00 -7.23 2.53
C VAL A 30 -5.71 -7.16 3.35
N VAL A 31 -4.84 -8.17 3.25
CA VAL A 31 -3.58 -8.20 4.00
C VAL A 31 -2.67 -7.04 3.59
N SER A 32 -2.51 -6.81 2.28
CA SER A 32 -1.68 -5.72 1.77
C SER A 32 -2.18 -4.34 2.17
N ILE A 33 -3.50 -4.12 2.21
CA ILE A 33 -4.07 -2.85 2.65
C ILE A 33 -3.82 -2.65 4.15
N ILE A 34 -4.07 -3.66 4.98
CA ILE A 34 -3.85 -3.55 6.44
C ILE A 34 -2.39 -3.19 6.73
N VAL A 35 -1.44 -3.91 6.14
CA VAL A 35 -0.01 -3.63 6.31
C VAL A 35 0.36 -2.28 5.69
N GLY A 36 -0.20 -1.97 4.51
CA GLY A 36 0.01 -0.70 3.82
C GLY A 36 -0.49 0.51 4.62
N ILE A 37 -1.58 0.39 5.38
CA ILE A 37 -2.07 1.43 6.29
C ILE A 37 -1.04 1.69 7.40
N VAL A 38 -0.48 0.65 8.01
CA VAL A 38 0.54 0.79 9.04
C VAL A 38 1.79 1.49 8.49
N ILE A 39 2.26 1.05 7.32
CA ILE A 39 3.40 1.68 6.62
C ILE A 39 3.08 3.14 6.29
N GLY A 40 1.93 3.39 5.67
CA GLY A 40 1.51 4.72 5.25
C GLY A 40 1.34 5.69 6.43
N LEU A 41 0.78 5.22 7.55
CA LEU A 41 0.69 6.01 8.78
C LEU A 41 2.07 6.37 9.31
N LEU A 42 2.99 5.40 9.41
CA LEU A 42 4.36 5.64 9.85
C LEU A 42 5.01 6.72 8.98
N PHE A 43 4.98 6.59 7.67
CA PHE A 43 5.61 7.54 6.76
C PHE A 43 4.92 8.92 6.75
N ALA A 44 3.59 8.97 6.90
CA ALA A 44 2.88 10.24 7.07
C ALA A 44 3.34 10.98 8.33
N LEU A 45 3.53 10.26 9.45
CA LEU A 45 4.06 10.82 10.70
C LEU A 45 5.51 11.30 10.56
N LEU A 46 6.36 10.53 9.88
CA LEU A 46 7.74 10.97 9.57
C LEU A 46 7.74 12.25 8.74
N LYS A 47 6.84 12.35 7.76
CA LYS A 47 6.75 13.49 6.85
C LYS A 47 6.31 14.79 7.53
N ILE A 48 5.43 14.73 8.53
CA ILE A 48 4.97 15.90 9.29
C ILE A 48 5.88 16.22 10.50
N SER A 49 6.90 15.39 10.76
CA SER A 49 7.84 15.63 11.85
C SER A 49 8.62 16.93 11.67
N ASN A 50 8.92 17.60 12.79
CA ASN A 50 9.82 18.76 12.81
C ASN A 50 11.29 18.38 12.48
N ILE A 51 11.64 17.09 12.53
CA ILE A 51 13.00 16.61 12.24
C ILE A 51 13.16 16.45 10.73
N LYS A 52 13.92 17.36 10.11
CA LYS A 52 14.15 17.41 8.64
C LYS A 52 14.62 16.08 8.04
N VAL A 53 15.46 15.32 8.77
CA VAL A 53 15.95 14.02 8.32
C VAL A 53 14.81 13.00 8.19
N LEU A 54 13.87 12.98 9.14
CA LEU A 54 12.73 12.07 9.09
C LEU A 54 11.79 12.41 7.93
N ALA A 55 11.54 13.71 7.71
CA ALA A 55 10.74 14.17 6.58
C ALA A 55 11.39 13.78 5.24
N TRP A 56 12.72 13.89 5.14
CA TRP A 56 13.47 13.50 3.95
C TRP A 56 13.44 11.98 3.69
N ILE A 57 13.52 11.15 4.74
CA ILE A 57 13.35 9.69 4.61
C ILE A 57 11.98 9.36 4.01
N SER A 58 10.93 10.05 4.46
CA SER A 58 9.60 9.86 3.86
C SER A 58 9.53 10.32 2.41
N ASP A 59 10.16 11.45 2.08
CA ASP A 59 10.22 11.92 0.69
C ASP A 59 10.94 10.94 -0.22
N ALA A 60 12.07 10.40 0.23
CA ALA A 60 12.83 9.41 -0.52
C ALA A 60 12.02 8.13 -0.76
N TYR A 61 11.32 7.64 0.27
CA TYR A 61 10.42 6.49 0.15
C TYR A 61 9.29 6.75 -0.87
N VAL A 62 8.56 7.86 -0.72
CA VAL A 62 7.44 8.21 -1.61
C VAL A 62 7.94 8.43 -3.04
N PHE A 63 9.07 9.12 -3.22
CA PHE A 63 9.69 9.36 -4.52
C PHE A 63 10.06 8.05 -5.21
N LEU A 64 10.74 7.14 -4.51
CA LEU A 64 11.14 5.84 -5.06
C LEU A 64 9.93 5.00 -5.43
N VAL A 65 8.93 4.91 -4.55
CA VAL A 65 7.77 4.03 -4.75
C VAL A 65 6.84 4.56 -5.84
N ARG A 66 6.54 5.86 -5.84
CA ARG A 66 5.62 6.45 -6.83
C ARG A 66 6.33 6.78 -8.14
N GLY A 67 7.66 6.83 -8.14
CA GLY A 67 8.50 7.04 -9.32
C GLY A 67 8.92 5.75 -10.03
N THR A 68 8.62 4.57 -9.47
CA THR A 68 8.97 3.27 -10.08
C THR A 68 7.73 2.42 -10.40
N PRO A 69 7.73 1.62 -11.48
CA PRO A 69 6.61 0.74 -11.78
C PRO A 69 6.39 -0.30 -10.67
N LEU A 70 5.13 -0.53 -10.29
CA LEU A 70 4.76 -1.56 -9.29
C LEU A 70 5.34 -2.93 -9.63
N ILE A 71 5.31 -3.31 -10.91
CA ILE A 71 5.83 -4.60 -11.35
C ILE A 71 7.32 -4.74 -11.00
N VAL A 72 8.13 -3.69 -11.17
CA VAL A 72 9.56 -3.70 -10.81
C VAL A 72 9.74 -3.91 -9.30
N GLN A 73 8.90 -3.27 -8.48
CA GLN A 73 8.92 -3.44 -7.03
C GLN A 73 8.59 -4.89 -6.63
N ILE A 74 7.56 -5.47 -7.24
CA ILE A 74 7.21 -6.89 -7.03
C ILE A 74 8.36 -7.80 -7.43
N PHE A 75 9.00 -7.57 -8.59
CA PHE A 75 10.14 -8.37 -9.04
C PHE A 75 11.31 -8.31 -8.04
N ILE A 76 11.68 -7.11 -7.58
CA ILE A 76 12.79 -6.94 -6.63
C ILE A 76 12.48 -7.61 -5.29
N LEU A 77 11.28 -7.43 -4.76
CA LEU A 77 10.92 -7.98 -3.45
C LEU A 77 10.71 -9.50 -3.52
N TYR A 78 10.10 -10.00 -4.59
CA TYR A 78 9.89 -11.42 -4.78
C TYR A 78 11.20 -12.16 -5.10
N PHE A 79 11.90 -11.77 -6.16
CA PHE A 79 13.10 -12.51 -6.57
C PHE A 79 14.34 -12.15 -5.74
N GLY A 80 14.45 -10.90 -5.30
CA GLY A 80 15.60 -10.41 -4.53
C GLY A 80 15.53 -10.73 -3.04
N ILE A 81 14.37 -10.57 -2.39
CA ILE A 81 14.23 -10.76 -0.93
C ILE A 81 13.65 -12.13 -0.58
N SER A 82 12.67 -12.65 -1.33
CA SER A 82 12.01 -13.92 -0.97
C SER A 82 12.99 -15.09 -0.93
N ASN A 83 13.96 -15.15 -1.86
CA ASN A 83 14.99 -16.19 -1.87
C ASN A 83 16.03 -16.03 -0.75
N LEU A 84 16.31 -14.79 -0.32
CA LEU A 84 17.26 -14.53 0.77
C LEU A 84 16.67 -14.86 2.15
N PHE A 85 15.36 -14.64 2.32
CA PHE A 85 14.67 -14.82 3.61
C PHE A 85 13.73 -16.02 3.63
N LEU A 86 13.70 -16.83 2.57
CA LEU A 86 12.81 -17.98 2.41
C LEU A 86 11.33 -17.63 2.68
N LEU A 87 10.90 -16.45 2.24
CA LEU A 87 9.53 -15.98 2.45
C LEU A 87 8.57 -16.77 1.56
N PRO A 88 7.39 -17.19 2.08
CA PRO A 88 6.34 -17.75 1.24
C PRO A 88 5.83 -16.72 0.22
N ASP A 89 5.49 -17.20 -0.99
CA ASP A 89 5.07 -16.37 -2.13
C ASP A 89 3.94 -15.39 -1.78
N PHE A 90 2.98 -15.85 -0.97
CA PHE A 90 1.87 -15.03 -0.48
C PHE A 90 2.37 -13.79 0.28
N TRP A 91 3.33 -13.95 1.19
CA TRP A 91 3.87 -12.87 1.99
C TRP A 91 4.77 -11.95 1.16
N ALA A 92 5.56 -12.50 0.25
CA ALA A 92 6.38 -11.70 -0.66
C ALA A 92 5.51 -10.77 -1.52
N ALA A 93 4.44 -11.31 -2.13
CA ALA A 93 3.47 -10.53 -2.89
C ALA A 93 2.73 -9.52 -2.00
N SER A 94 2.26 -9.95 -0.83
CA SER A 94 1.51 -9.09 0.10
C SER A 94 2.33 -7.89 0.57
N LEU A 95 3.60 -8.11 0.93
CA LEU A 95 4.51 -7.06 1.40
C LEU A 95 4.92 -6.12 0.26
N ALA A 96 5.09 -6.64 -0.97
CA ALA A 96 5.36 -5.79 -2.12
C ALA A 96 4.19 -4.84 -2.43
N LEU A 97 2.97 -5.38 -2.44
CA LEU A 97 1.77 -4.58 -2.59
C LEU A 97 1.57 -3.61 -1.42
N ALA A 98 1.86 -4.02 -0.19
CA ALA A 98 1.77 -3.16 0.99
C ALA A 98 2.80 -2.01 0.95
N PHE A 99 4.04 -2.29 0.56
CA PHE A 99 5.09 -1.30 0.40
C PHE A 99 4.73 -0.27 -0.68
N HIS A 100 4.12 -0.72 -1.78
CA HIS A 100 3.62 0.18 -2.81
C HIS A 100 2.46 1.05 -2.31
N ASN A 101 1.41 0.42 -1.78
CA ASN A 101 0.21 1.12 -1.30
C ASN A 101 0.52 2.05 -0.12
N GLY A 102 1.47 1.70 0.75
CA GLY A 102 1.89 2.52 1.88
C GLY A 102 2.34 3.92 1.47
N ALA A 103 3.01 4.07 0.32
CA ALA A 103 3.45 5.38 -0.15
C ALA A 103 2.27 6.26 -0.60
N TYR A 104 1.26 5.66 -1.23
CA TYR A 104 0.03 6.35 -1.61
C TYR A 104 -0.79 6.71 -0.36
N ILE A 105 -0.93 5.78 0.58
CA ILE A 105 -1.63 6.02 1.84
C ILE A 105 -0.95 7.11 2.66
N SER A 106 0.39 7.13 2.71
CA SER A 106 1.16 8.19 3.38
C SER A 106 0.80 9.58 2.84
N GLU A 107 0.70 9.71 1.52
CA GLU A 107 0.35 10.98 0.87
C GLU A 107 -1.13 11.33 1.04
N ILE A 108 -2.03 10.35 1.07
CA ILE A 108 -3.45 10.55 1.40
C ILE A 108 -3.56 11.09 2.83
N LEU A 109 -2.95 10.44 3.82
CA LEU A 109 -2.99 10.87 5.22
C LEU A 109 -2.39 12.27 5.41
N ARG A 110 -1.25 12.56 4.78
CA ARG A 110 -0.66 13.90 4.77
C ARG A 110 -1.61 14.92 4.16
N GLY A 111 -2.23 14.61 3.02
CA GLY A 111 -3.21 15.45 2.36
C GLY A 111 -4.44 15.71 3.25
N THR A 112 -4.92 14.68 3.94
CA THR A 112 -6.03 14.78 4.90
C THR A 112 -5.67 15.73 6.04
N ILE A 113 -4.50 15.58 6.66
CA ILE A 113 -4.05 16.47 7.75
C ILE A 113 -3.95 17.92 7.27
N GLN A 114 -3.39 18.14 6.07
CA GLN A 114 -3.23 19.49 5.51
C GLN A 114 -4.55 20.12 5.04
N SER A 115 -5.58 19.32 4.77
CA SER A 115 -6.89 19.82 4.34
C SER A 115 -7.71 20.45 5.47
N ILE A 116 -7.30 20.26 6.74
CA ILE A 116 -7.97 20.86 7.90
C ILE A 116 -7.71 22.37 7.91
N ASP A 117 -8.80 23.15 8.05
CA ASP A 117 -8.73 24.60 8.08
C ASP A 117 -7.87 25.11 9.25
N LYS A 118 -7.04 26.13 8.99
CA LYS A 118 -6.14 26.71 9.99
C LYS A 118 -6.89 27.30 11.19
N GLY A 119 -8.13 27.74 11.00
CA GLY A 119 -9.01 28.25 12.05
C GLY A 119 -9.26 27.23 13.16
N GLN A 120 -9.25 25.92 12.87
CA GLN A 120 -9.34 24.89 13.91
C GLN A 120 -8.13 24.93 14.86
N MET A 121 -6.94 25.17 14.30
CA MET A 121 -5.70 25.30 15.08
C MET A 121 -5.63 26.63 15.82
N GLU A 122 -6.10 27.71 15.21
CA GLU A 122 -6.18 29.04 15.84
C GLU A 122 -7.18 29.07 17.01
N ALA A 123 -8.33 28.40 16.87
CA ALA A 123 -9.32 28.27 17.93
C ALA A 123 -8.77 27.51 19.14
N GLY A 124 -8.11 26.36 18.93
CA GLY A 124 -7.48 25.58 20.01
C GLY A 124 -6.43 26.38 20.76
N ARG A 125 -5.56 27.10 20.03
CA ARG A 125 -4.56 27.98 20.64
C ARG A 125 -5.17 29.14 21.42
N SER A 126 -6.30 29.68 20.94
CA SER A 126 -7.03 30.76 21.63
C SER A 126 -7.68 30.29 22.94
N LEU A 127 -7.98 28.99 23.06
CA LEU A 127 -8.47 28.35 24.28
C LEU A 127 -7.34 27.85 25.20
N GLY A 128 -6.08 28.15 24.88
CA GLY A 128 -4.91 27.80 25.71
C GLY A 128 -4.29 26.42 25.43
N MET A 129 -4.68 25.73 24.36
CA MET A 129 -4.04 24.47 23.95
C MET A 129 -2.65 24.73 23.35
N SER A 130 -1.66 23.90 23.71
CA SER A 130 -0.31 23.95 23.13
C SER A 130 -0.19 23.12 21.85
N ASN A 131 0.69 23.53 20.92
CA ASN A 131 1.14 22.69 19.81
C ASN A 131 2.17 21.68 20.35
N SER A 132 1.71 20.50 20.77
CA SER A 132 2.55 19.37 21.16
C SER A 132 2.68 18.38 20.00
#